data_AF-A0A5E4WQZ1-F1
#
_entry.id   AF-A0A5E4WQZ1-F1
#
_cell.length_a   1.000
_cell.length_b   1.000
_cell.length_c   1.000
_cell.angle_alpha   90.00
_cell.angle_beta   90.00
_cell.angle_gamma   90.00
#
_symmetry.space_group_name_H-M   'P 1'
#
loop_
_entity.id
_entity.type
_entity.pdbx_description
1 polymer ?
#
loop_
_entity_poly.entity_id
_entity_poly.type
_entity_poly.pdbx_seq_one_letter_code
_entity_poly.pdbx_strand_id
1 'polypeptide(L)'
;MTAATAKPIHSGFHNPPLTREEACATHGPFEARCFLGSAWTACPTCAAEEKAREQAEADAKVRADAVLRWQRKIGEAGIPERFRDRRLSSYVATLDGQKRALSFAQGYAAGFGEIRKTGRSALFIGLPGTGKTHLAVGIGLEIMEHHGAAVLFTTVMRAVRRVKDTWGRGSDESESEAIAALVFPDLLILDEVGVQFGSDTEKLLLFDILNERYEKRRPTILMSNLTLDDTDEGGRVVPGIKSYLGERVFDRLREDSGEFVVFDWPSHRKGGDHA
;
A
#
# COMPACT_ATOMS: atom_id res chain seq x y z
N MET A 1 -39.99 -37.61 45.71
CA MET A 1 -38.87 -37.00 46.46
C MET A 1 -37.58 -37.27 45.69
N THR A 2 -37.28 -36.45 44.69
CA THR A 2 -36.01 -36.50 43.95
C THR A 2 -35.04 -35.57 44.66
N ALA A 3 -34.05 -36.17 45.33
CA ALA A 3 -33.02 -35.45 46.07
C ALA A 3 -32.24 -34.55 45.11
N ALA A 4 -32.40 -33.24 45.25
CA ALA A 4 -31.48 -32.26 44.69
C ALA A 4 -30.15 -32.41 45.43
N THR A 5 -29.18 -33.10 44.83
CA THR A 5 -27.81 -33.13 45.29
C THR A 5 -27.24 -31.72 45.18
N ALA A 6 -27.20 -31.02 46.32
CA ALA A 6 -26.56 -29.72 46.44
C ALA A 6 -25.08 -29.87 46.03
N LYS A 7 -24.69 -29.23 44.92
CA LYS A 7 -23.28 -29.11 44.52
C LYS A 7 -22.51 -28.42 45.66
N PRO A 8 -21.39 -28.98 46.13
CA PRO A 8 -20.60 -28.35 47.19
C PRO A 8 -20.14 -26.98 46.71
N ILE A 9 -20.49 -25.94 47.46
CA ILE A 9 -20.01 -24.57 47.23
C ILE A 9 -18.58 -24.53 47.75
N HIS A 10 -17.62 -24.80 46.87
CA HIS A 10 -16.21 -24.60 47.19
C HIS A 10 -15.94 -23.10 47.25
N SER A 11 -15.55 -22.57 48.42
CA SER A 11 -15.35 -21.12 48.64
C SER A 11 -13.88 -20.70 48.65
N GLY A 12 -12.98 -21.51 48.05
CA GLY A 12 -11.53 -21.32 48.10
C GLY A 12 -10.87 -21.25 46.72
N PHE A 13 -9.60 -20.85 46.71
CA PHE A 13 -8.71 -20.95 45.54
C PHE A 13 -8.25 -22.40 45.35
N HIS A 14 -8.31 -22.90 44.12
CA HIS A 14 -7.94 -24.27 43.78
C HIS A 14 -6.56 -24.32 43.13
N ASN A 15 -5.63 -25.06 43.73
CA ASN A 15 -4.31 -25.30 43.18
C ASN A 15 -3.85 -26.75 43.43
N PRO A 16 -3.75 -27.62 42.41
CA PRO A 16 -4.05 -27.35 41.00
C PRO A 16 -5.55 -27.03 40.77
N PRO A 17 -5.91 -26.33 39.68
CA PRO A 17 -7.30 -26.00 39.38
C PRO A 17 -8.17 -27.25 39.21
N LEU A 18 -9.44 -27.17 39.61
CA LEU A 18 -10.41 -28.22 39.29
C LEU A 18 -10.65 -28.24 37.78
N THR A 19 -10.72 -29.43 37.18
CA THR A 19 -10.98 -29.60 35.74
C THR A 19 -12.24 -30.43 35.49
N ARG A 20 -12.94 -30.16 34.39
CA ARG A 20 -14.03 -30.99 33.89
C ARG A 20 -14.15 -30.87 32.37
N GLU A 21 -14.68 -31.89 31.72
CA GLU A 21 -14.99 -31.85 30.30
C GLU A 21 -16.35 -31.13 30.09
N GLU A 22 -16.37 -30.16 29.19
CA GLU A 22 -17.58 -29.47 28.73
C GLU A 22 -17.62 -29.50 27.20
N ALA A 23 -18.80 -29.25 26.62
CA ALA A 23 -18.95 -29.16 25.17
C ALA A 23 -19.36 -27.73 24.76
N CYS A 24 -18.56 -27.12 23.90
CA CYS A 24 -18.91 -25.89 23.20
C CYS A 24 -19.80 -26.23 22.00
N ALA A 25 -20.85 -25.44 21.78
CA ALA A 25 -21.75 -25.62 20.63
C ALA A 25 -21.03 -25.46 19.28
N THR A 26 -19.95 -24.66 19.24
CA THR A 26 -19.21 -24.33 18.01
C THR A 26 -17.95 -25.19 17.84
N HIS A 27 -17.23 -25.45 18.93
CA HIS A 27 -15.89 -26.07 18.89
C HIS A 27 -15.81 -27.47 19.50
N GLY A 28 -16.93 -28.01 19.98
CA GLY A 28 -16.98 -29.35 20.56
C GLY A 28 -16.37 -29.44 21.97
N PRO A 29 -15.86 -30.61 22.38
CA PRO A 29 -15.42 -30.85 23.74
C PRO A 29 -14.16 -30.04 24.11
N PHE A 30 -14.13 -29.51 25.33
CA PHE A 30 -13.00 -28.76 25.89
C PHE A 30 -12.87 -29.00 27.40
N GLU A 31 -11.65 -28.83 27.92
CA GLU A 31 -11.39 -28.88 29.37
C GLU A 31 -11.66 -27.52 30.02
N ALA A 32 -12.72 -27.43 30.82
CA ALA A 32 -13.01 -26.27 31.64
C ALA A 32 -12.23 -26.33 32.96
N ARG A 33 -11.68 -25.20 33.40
CA ARG A 33 -10.89 -25.07 34.63
C ARG A 33 -11.59 -24.15 35.62
N CYS A 34 -11.54 -24.47 36.91
CA CYS A 34 -12.05 -23.63 37.99
C CYS A 34 -10.93 -23.35 38.99
N PHE A 35 -10.51 -22.08 39.04
CA PHE A 35 -9.43 -21.60 39.89
C PHE A 35 -9.94 -21.01 41.21
N LEU A 36 -11.16 -20.50 41.24
CA LEU A 36 -11.71 -19.82 42.41
C LEU A 36 -13.21 -20.08 42.52
N GLY A 37 -13.64 -20.47 43.71
CA GLY A 37 -15.06 -20.60 43.99
C GLY A 37 -15.69 -21.74 43.17
N SER A 38 -16.72 -21.36 42.40
CA SER A 38 -17.44 -22.23 41.46
C SER A 38 -17.44 -21.71 40.01
N ALA A 39 -16.55 -20.76 39.70
CA ALA A 39 -16.44 -20.16 38.37
C ALA A 39 -15.58 -21.02 37.45
N TRP A 40 -16.16 -21.51 36.37
CA TRP A 40 -15.50 -22.34 35.35
C TRP A 40 -15.14 -21.49 34.13
N THR A 41 -13.98 -21.74 33.52
CA THR A 41 -13.59 -21.10 32.27
C THR A 41 -14.51 -21.51 31.13
N ALA A 42 -14.87 -20.56 30.27
CA ALA A 42 -15.55 -20.82 29.01
C ALA A 42 -14.62 -21.52 27.99
N CYS A 43 -15.16 -21.86 26.82
CA CYS A 43 -14.40 -22.44 25.73
C CYS A 43 -13.20 -21.54 25.35
N PRO A 44 -11.96 -22.05 25.41
CA PRO A 44 -10.76 -21.24 25.13
C PRO A 44 -10.68 -20.78 23.67
N THR A 45 -11.22 -21.57 22.73
CA THR A 45 -11.26 -21.21 21.31
C THR A 45 -12.22 -20.05 21.05
N CYS A 46 -13.45 -20.10 21.60
CA CYS A 46 -14.37 -18.96 21.54
C CYS A 46 -13.74 -17.68 22.12
N ALA A 47 -13.10 -17.79 23.28
CA ALA A 47 -12.46 -16.64 23.92
C ALA A 47 -11.30 -16.08 23.09
N ALA A 48 -10.52 -16.95 22.42
CA ALA A 48 -9.44 -16.52 21.52
C ALA A 48 -9.99 -15.84 20.26
N GLU A 49 -11.06 -16.36 19.66
CA GLU A 49 -11.73 -15.77 18.50
C GLU A 49 -12.35 -14.40 18.85
N GLU A 50 -13.01 -14.29 19.99
CA GLU A 50 -13.58 -13.02 20.48
C GLU A 50 -12.48 -11.97 20.70
N LYS A 51 -11.41 -12.36 21.41
CA LYS A 51 -10.26 -11.48 21.61
C LYS A 51 -9.59 -11.07 20.29
N ALA A 52 -9.48 -11.99 19.33
CA ALA A 52 -8.92 -11.70 18.01
C ALA A 52 -9.81 -10.70 17.24
N ARG A 53 -11.13 -10.82 17.33
CA ARG A 53 -12.08 -9.87 16.74
C ARG A 53 -11.96 -8.49 17.40
N GLU A 54 -11.97 -8.43 18.73
CA GLU A 54 -11.81 -7.17 19.47
C GLU A 54 -10.49 -6.47 19.13
N GLN A 55 -9.39 -7.23 19.05
CA GLN A 55 -8.09 -6.69 18.65
C GLN A 55 -8.11 -6.18 17.21
N ALA A 56 -8.72 -6.93 16.27
CA ALA A 56 -8.83 -6.52 14.87
C ALA A 56 -9.66 -5.23 14.72
N GLU A 57 -10.75 -5.08 15.48
CA GLU A 57 -11.57 -3.87 15.50
C GLU A 57 -10.79 -2.67 16.08
N ALA A 58 -10.05 -2.88 17.17
CA ALA A 58 -9.21 -1.85 17.77
C ALA A 58 -8.09 -1.40 16.82
N ASP A 59 -7.41 -2.34 16.17
CA ASP A 59 -6.35 -2.07 15.19
C ASP A 59 -6.90 -1.34 13.95
N ALA A 60 -8.08 -1.74 13.48
CA ALA A 60 -8.77 -1.07 12.38
C ALA A 60 -9.11 0.39 12.71
N LYS A 61 -9.59 0.65 13.93
CA LYS A 61 -9.87 2.01 14.41
C LYS A 61 -8.60 2.87 14.48
N VAL A 62 -7.52 2.33 15.06
CA VAL A 62 -6.21 3.02 15.12
C VAL A 62 -5.68 3.33 13.71
N ARG A 63 -5.80 2.39 12.77
CA ARG A 63 -5.43 2.57 11.36
C ARG A 63 -6.27 3.67 10.72
N ALA A 64 -7.58 3.65 10.89
CA ALA A 64 -8.49 4.66 10.34
C ALA A 64 -8.14 6.07 10.83
N ASP A 65 -7.92 6.23 12.14
CA ASP A 65 -7.50 7.50 12.73
C ASP A 65 -6.14 7.97 12.16
N ALA A 66 -5.21 7.05 11.96
CA ALA A 66 -3.93 7.35 11.34
C ALA A 66 -4.09 7.82 9.88
N VAL A 67 -4.97 7.19 9.11
CA VAL A 67 -5.27 7.58 7.72
C VAL A 67 -5.90 8.98 7.68
N LEU A 68 -6.84 9.28 8.56
CA LEU A 68 -7.45 10.62 8.66
C LEU A 68 -6.42 11.69 9.03
N ARG A 69 -5.53 11.41 9.99
CA ARG A 69 -4.43 12.32 10.33
C ARG A 69 -3.49 12.54 9.15
N TRP A 70 -3.16 11.47 8.43
CA TRP A 70 -2.32 11.53 7.24
C TRP A 70 -2.97 12.35 6.11
N GLN A 71 -4.25 12.14 5.84
CA GLN A 71 -5.00 12.92 4.84
C GLN A 71 -4.99 14.42 5.14
N ARG A 72 -5.17 14.81 6.41
CA ARG A 72 -5.07 16.21 6.83
C ARG A 72 -3.68 16.81 6.57
N LYS A 73 -2.61 16.03 6.74
CA LYS A 73 -1.22 16.46 6.47
C LYS A 73 -0.89 16.53 4.97
N ILE A 74 -1.41 15.61 4.17
CA ILE A 74 -1.20 15.59 2.70
C ILE A 74 -2.05 16.64 1.99
N GLY A 75 -3.20 17.03 2.56
CA GLY A 75 -4.22 17.86 1.91
C GLY A 75 -5.16 17.04 1.02
N GLU A 76 -5.96 17.70 0.17
CA GLU A 76 -6.92 17.03 -0.75
C GLU A 76 -6.27 16.17 -1.86
N ALA A 77 -4.93 16.10 -1.89
CA ALA A 77 -4.15 15.65 -3.04
C ALA A 77 -3.82 14.14 -3.06
N GLY A 78 -4.63 13.27 -2.45
CA GLY A 78 -4.44 11.81 -2.56
C GLY A 78 -4.41 11.38 -4.03
N ILE A 79 -5.40 11.82 -4.81
CA ILE A 79 -5.41 11.80 -6.28
C ILE A 79 -5.95 13.15 -6.75
N PRO A 80 -5.22 13.89 -7.61
CA PRO A 80 -5.69 15.17 -8.14
C PRO A 80 -7.09 15.08 -8.76
N GLU A 81 -7.93 16.08 -8.51
CA GLU A 81 -9.35 16.10 -8.93
C GLU A 81 -9.55 15.79 -10.42
N ARG A 82 -8.70 16.38 -11.28
CA ARG A 82 -8.70 16.16 -12.74
C ARG A 82 -8.46 14.70 -13.19
N PHE A 83 -8.10 13.81 -12.26
CA PHE A 83 -7.82 12.40 -12.54
C PHE A 83 -8.84 11.45 -11.92
N ARG A 84 -9.85 11.94 -11.20
CA ARG A 84 -10.86 11.11 -10.51
C ARG A 84 -11.70 10.23 -11.46
N ASP A 85 -11.83 10.63 -12.72
CA ASP A 85 -12.59 9.86 -13.74
C ASP A 85 -11.73 8.84 -14.51
N ARG A 86 -10.44 8.74 -14.20
CA ARG A 86 -9.49 7.83 -14.88
C ARG A 86 -9.54 6.42 -14.30
N ARG A 87 -10.71 5.79 -14.41
CA ARG A 87 -10.95 4.40 -14.02
C ARG A 87 -10.25 3.43 -14.99
N LEU A 88 -9.90 2.23 -14.54
CA LEU A 88 -9.43 1.20 -15.48
C LEU A 88 -10.52 0.79 -16.46
N SER A 89 -11.79 0.82 -16.02
CA SER A 89 -12.95 0.57 -16.87
C SER A 89 -13.14 1.58 -18.01
N SER A 90 -12.63 2.82 -17.87
CA SER A 90 -12.69 3.85 -18.92
C SER A 90 -11.45 3.88 -19.82
N TYR A 91 -10.46 3.00 -19.60
CA TYR A 91 -9.26 2.93 -20.42
C TYR A 91 -9.52 2.18 -21.73
N VAL A 92 -9.23 2.83 -22.87
CA VAL A 92 -9.42 2.24 -24.20
C VAL A 92 -8.14 1.54 -24.64
N ALA A 93 -8.18 0.21 -24.69
CA ALA A 93 -7.08 -0.62 -25.16
C ALA A 93 -7.37 -1.19 -26.56
N THR A 94 -6.72 -0.62 -27.59
CA THR A 94 -6.84 -1.07 -28.99
C THR A 94 -5.69 -1.98 -29.41
N LEU A 95 -4.47 -1.64 -28.98
CA LEU A 95 -3.25 -2.38 -29.29
C LEU A 95 -2.98 -3.48 -28.26
N ASP A 96 -2.27 -4.53 -28.67
CA ASP A 96 -1.97 -5.64 -27.75
C ASP A 96 -1.09 -5.22 -26.57
N GLY A 97 -0.17 -4.26 -26.77
CA GLY A 97 0.58 -3.64 -25.67
C GLY A 97 -0.32 -2.95 -24.64
N GLN A 98 -1.33 -2.21 -25.11
CA GLN A 98 -2.33 -1.55 -24.25
C GLN A 98 -3.18 -2.57 -23.49
N LYS A 99 -3.58 -3.66 -24.14
CA LYS A 99 -4.36 -4.74 -23.50
C LYS A 99 -3.54 -5.43 -22.41
N ARG A 100 -2.26 -5.71 -22.65
CA ARG A 100 -1.35 -6.26 -21.63
C ARG A 100 -1.19 -5.31 -20.45
N ALA A 101 -0.97 -4.02 -20.71
CA ALA A 101 -0.83 -3.02 -19.66
C ALA A 101 -2.13 -2.86 -18.83
N LEU A 102 -3.30 -2.89 -19.48
CA LEU A 102 -4.59 -2.87 -18.81
C LEU A 102 -4.80 -4.14 -17.96
N SER A 103 -4.51 -5.32 -18.51
CA SER A 103 -4.61 -6.59 -17.79
C SER A 103 -3.70 -6.62 -16.57
N PHE A 104 -2.47 -6.11 -16.70
CA PHE A 104 -1.57 -5.92 -15.57
C PHE A 104 -2.19 -5.00 -14.52
N ALA A 105 -2.70 -3.84 -14.92
CA ALA A 105 -3.29 -2.86 -14.00
C ALA A 105 -4.48 -3.44 -13.23
N GLN A 106 -5.38 -4.15 -13.91
CA GLN A 106 -6.52 -4.83 -13.30
C GLN A 106 -6.07 -5.92 -12.32
N GLY A 107 -5.10 -6.76 -12.72
CA GLY A 107 -4.55 -7.80 -11.86
C GLY A 107 -3.83 -7.23 -10.63
N TYR A 108 -3.10 -6.12 -10.80
CA TYR A 108 -2.41 -5.42 -9.72
C TYR A 108 -3.40 -4.83 -8.71
N ALA A 109 -4.45 -4.15 -9.18
CA ALA A 109 -5.47 -3.58 -8.31
C ALA A 109 -6.29 -4.65 -7.57
N ALA A 110 -6.74 -5.70 -8.28
CA ALA A 110 -7.49 -6.80 -7.67
C ALA A 110 -6.65 -7.58 -6.65
N GLY A 111 -5.37 -7.82 -6.95
CA GLY A 111 -4.44 -8.56 -6.10
C GLY A 111 -3.77 -7.74 -4.99
N PHE A 112 -4.21 -6.50 -4.74
CA PHE A 112 -3.49 -5.57 -3.87
C PHE A 112 -3.29 -6.07 -2.43
N GLY A 113 -4.22 -6.88 -1.90
CA GLY A 113 -4.08 -7.47 -0.57
C GLY A 113 -2.82 -8.32 -0.41
N GLU A 114 -2.40 -9.05 -1.45
CA GLU A 114 -1.16 -9.82 -1.43
C GLU A 114 0.05 -8.94 -1.74
N ILE A 115 -0.09 -8.02 -2.69
CA ILE A 115 0.95 -7.04 -3.04
C ILE A 115 1.37 -6.22 -1.81
N ARG A 116 0.43 -5.88 -0.93
CA ARG A 116 0.70 -5.18 0.33
C ARG A 116 1.51 -6.01 1.33
N LYS A 117 1.43 -7.35 1.27
CA LYS A 117 2.23 -8.23 2.13
C LYS A 117 3.65 -8.41 1.61
N THR A 118 3.81 -8.47 0.29
CA THR A 118 5.10 -8.65 -0.37
C THR A 118 5.84 -7.34 -0.57
N GLY A 119 5.13 -6.22 -0.77
CA GLY A 119 5.72 -4.93 -1.14
C GLY A 119 5.97 -4.77 -2.64
N ARG A 120 5.39 -5.64 -3.48
CA ARG A 120 5.66 -5.69 -4.93
C ARG A 120 5.41 -4.34 -5.62
N SER A 121 6.49 -3.73 -6.09
CA SER A 121 6.47 -2.45 -6.81
C SER A 121 6.32 -2.64 -8.32
N ALA A 122 6.04 -1.56 -9.05
CA ALA A 122 5.96 -1.60 -10.52
C ALA A 122 6.59 -0.36 -11.14
N LEU A 123 7.06 -0.49 -12.37
CA LEU A 123 7.69 0.59 -13.12
C LEU A 123 7.04 0.71 -14.50
N PHE A 124 6.44 1.87 -14.77
CA PHE A 124 5.81 2.22 -16.05
C PHE A 124 6.74 3.10 -16.86
N ILE A 125 7.16 2.60 -18.01
CA ILE A 125 8.14 3.26 -18.89
C ILE A 125 7.52 3.50 -20.24
N GLY A 126 7.69 4.71 -20.80
CA GLY A 126 7.39 4.95 -22.21
C GLY A 126 7.13 6.41 -22.50
N LEU A 127 6.74 6.73 -23.73
CA LEU A 127 6.62 8.13 -24.15
C LEU A 127 5.44 8.89 -23.50
N PRO A 128 5.45 10.23 -23.51
CA PRO A 128 4.31 11.03 -23.07
C PRO A 128 3.03 10.73 -23.86
N GLY A 129 1.91 10.61 -23.14
CA GLY A 129 0.59 10.39 -23.73
C GLY A 129 0.28 8.95 -24.18
N THR A 130 1.06 7.97 -23.71
CA THR A 130 0.78 6.54 -23.92
C THR A 130 -0.21 5.93 -22.91
N GLY A 131 -0.62 6.68 -21.89
CA GLY A 131 -1.64 6.26 -20.93
C GLY A 131 -1.13 5.80 -19.56
N LYS A 132 0.18 5.92 -19.27
CA LYS A 132 0.79 5.58 -17.95
C LYS A 132 0.02 6.16 -16.77
N THR A 133 -0.21 7.48 -16.78
CA THR A 133 -0.93 8.19 -15.72
C THR A 133 -2.39 7.72 -15.59
N HIS A 134 -3.04 7.31 -16.68
CA HIS A 134 -4.41 6.78 -16.62
C HIS A 134 -4.43 5.44 -15.88
N LEU A 135 -3.58 4.50 -16.29
CA LEU A 135 -3.52 3.19 -15.65
C LEU A 135 -3.07 3.28 -14.19
N ALA A 136 -2.03 4.08 -13.89
CA ALA A 136 -1.55 4.23 -12.51
C ALA A 136 -2.61 4.85 -11.59
N VAL A 137 -3.32 5.89 -12.04
CA VAL A 137 -4.44 6.46 -11.28
C VAL A 137 -5.60 5.48 -11.15
N GLY A 138 -5.95 4.76 -12.23
CA GLY A 138 -7.01 3.76 -12.18
C GLY A 138 -6.74 2.65 -11.17
N ILE A 139 -5.49 2.16 -11.10
CA ILE A 139 -5.02 1.24 -10.05
C ILE A 139 -5.25 1.85 -8.67
N GLY A 140 -4.80 3.10 -8.47
CA GLY A 140 -4.97 3.79 -7.20
C GLY A 140 -6.42 3.94 -6.77
N LEU A 141 -7.31 4.29 -7.70
CA LEU A 141 -8.74 4.43 -7.45
C LEU A 141 -9.39 3.11 -7.05
N GLU A 142 -9.14 2.03 -7.78
CA GLU A 142 -9.66 0.69 -7.43
C GLU A 142 -9.12 0.19 -6.09
N ILE A 143 -7.86 0.48 -5.77
CA ILE A 143 -7.27 0.13 -4.48
C ILE A 143 -7.94 0.89 -3.33
N MET A 144 -8.18 2.19 -3.50
CA MET A 144 -8.91 2.98 -2.50
C MET A 144 -10.33 2.46 -2.30
N GLU A 145 -11.02 2.13 -3.39
CA GLU A 145 -12.43 1.73 -3.38
C GLU A 145 -12.65 0.32 -2.84
N HIS A 146 -11.83 -0.66 -3.26
CA HIS A 146 -12.05 -2.07 -2.93
C HIS A 146 -11.23 -2.56 -1.74
N HIS A 147 -10.10 -1.93 -1.44
CA HIS A 147 -9.22 -2.34 -0.33
C HIS A 147 -9.21 -1.34 0.83
N GLY A 148 -9.88 -0.18 0.69
CA GLY A 148 -9.88 0.87 1.71
C GLY A 148 -8.49 1.39 2.05
N ALA A 149 -7.54 1.25 1.11
CA ALA A 149 -6.13 1.51 1.32
C ALA A 149 -5.78 2.98 1.02
N ALA A 150 -4.81 3.52 1.75
CA ALA A 150 -4.32 4.88 1.54
C ALA A 150 -3.42 4.92 0.30
N VAL A 151 -3.79 5.71 -0.71
CA VAL A 151 -3.03 5.89 -1.94
C VAL A 151 -2.62 7.35 -2.11
N LEU A 152 -1.38 7.58 -2.54
CA LEU A 152 -0.87 8.90 -2.87
C LEU A 152 -0.34 8.95 -4.29
N PHE A 153 -0.88 9.85 -5.10
CA PHE A 153 -0.34 10.23 -6.40
C PHE A 153 0.40 11.57 -6.28
N THR A 154 1.69 11.59 -6.63
CA THR A 154 2.47 12.83 -6.67
C THR A 154 3.55 12.74 -7.73
N THR A 155 4.17 13.88 -8.08
CA THR A 155 5.37 13.88 -8.93
C THR A 155 6.61 13.83 -8.04
N VAL A 156 7.72 13.31 -8.56
CA VAL A 156 9.01 13.33 -7.83
C VAL A 156 9.35 14.75 -7.37
N MET A 157 9.15 15.74 -8.25
CA MET A 157 9.37 17.15 -7.94
C MET A 157 8.56 17.64 -6.74
N ARG A 158 7.28 17.27 -6.66
CA ARG A 158 6.40 17.67 -5.54
C ARG A 158 6.78 16.98 -4.24
N ALA A 159 7.12 15.69 -4.30
CA ALA A 159 7.58 14.93 -3.14
C ALA A 159 8.87 15.53 -2.56
N VAL A 160 9.88 15.74 -3.41
CA VAL A 160 11.16 16.35 -3.02
C VAL A 160 10.97 17.78 -2.51
N ARG A 161 10.14 18.59 -3.19
CA ARG A 161 9.85 19.97 -2.74
C ARG A 161 9.25 19.97 -1.35
N ARG A 162 8.28 19.11 -1.05
CA ARG A 162 7.67 19.00 0.29
C ARG A 162 8.73 18.80 1.37
N VAL A 163 9.69 17.90 1.13
CA VAL A 163 10.78 17.65 2.09
C VAL A 163 11.69 18.87 2.21
N LYS A 164 12.10 19.49 1.10
CA LYS A 164 12.96 20.69 1.10
C LYS A 164 12.32 21.90 1.76
N ASP A 165 11.01 22.06 1.65
CA ASP A 165 10.25 23.16 2.27
C ASP A 165 10.37 23.10 3.81
N THR A 166 10.62 21.92 4.39
CA THR A 166 10.86 21.75 5.83
C THR A 166 12.17 22.37 6.34
N TRP A 167 13.12 22.67 5.45
CA TRP A 167 14.40 23.31 5.80
C TRP A 167 14.30 24.83 5.94
N GLY A 168 13.15 25.40 5.56
CA GLY A 168 12.88 26.82 5.74
C GLY A 168 12.77 27.21 7.22
N ARG A 169 13.22 28.42 7.56
CA ARG A 169 13.00 28.97 8.90
C ARG A 169 11.49 29.19 9.10
N GLY A 170 10.91 28.53 10.11
CA GLY A 170 9.48 28.61 10.41
C GLY A 170 8.62 27.52 9.78
N SER A 171 9.21 26.39 9.34
CA SER A 171 8.43 25.22 8.98
C SER A 171 7.76 24.60 10.22
N ASP A 172 6.46 24.35 10.12
CA ASP A 172 5.68 23.61 11.12
C ASP A 172 5.78 22.08 10.94
N GLU A 173 6.34 21.61 9.81
CA GLU A 173 6.57 20.19 9.51
C GLU A 173 8.09 19.91 9.53
N SER A 174 8.51 18.87 10.25
CA SER A 174 9.89 18.40 10.22
C SER A 174 10.18 17.55 8.98
N GLU A 175 11.45 17.45 8.59
CA GLU A 175 11.87 16.60 7.46
C GLU A 175 11.40 15.14 7.62
N SER A 176 11.56 14.58 8.82
CA SER A 176 11.12 13.22 9.13
C SER A 176 9.60 13.05 9.01
N GLU A 177 8.81 14.08 9.35
CA GLU A 177 7.36 14.05 9.16
C GLU A 177 6.96 14.12 7.68
N ALA A 178 7.64 14.95 6.89
CA ALA A 178 7.42 15.04 5.45
C ALA A 178 7.73 13.71 4.75
N ILE A 179 8.86 13.06 5.10
CA ILE A 179 9.22 11.74 4.61
C ILE A 179 8.19 10.70 5.08
N ALA A 180 7.83 10.69 6.37
CA ALA A 180 6.84 9.78 6.91
C ALA A 180 5.48 9.91 6.19
N ALA A 181 5.09 11.11 5.76
CA ALA A 181 3.87 11.33 4.99
C ALA A 181 3.93 10.68 3.59
N LEU A 182 5.12 10.57 2.98
CA LEU A 182 5.36 9.88 1.69
C LEU A 182 5.52 8.36 1.87
N VAL A 183 5.95 7.89 3.05
CA VAL A 183 6.13 6.47 3.38
C VAL A 183 4.85 5.81 3.90
N PHE A 184 4.00 6.56 4.60
CA PHE A 184 2.74 6.07 5.18
C PHE A 184 1.75 5.41 4.21
N PRO A 185 1.47 5.94 2.99
CA PRO A 185 0.42 5.39 2.15
C PRO A 185 0.75 3.94 1.76
N ASP A 186 -0.30 3.11 1.71
CA ASP A 186 -0.23 1.72 1.31
C ASP A 186 0.30 1.60 -0.13
N LEU A 187 -0.04 2.55 -1.01
CA LEU A 187 0.54 2.68 -2.34
C LEU A 187 0.98 4.12 -2.61
N LEU A 188 2.22 4.29 -3.08
CA LEU A 188 2.73 5.57 -3.59
C LEU A 188 2.89 5.47 -5.10
N ILE A 189 2.33 6.42 -5.83
CA ILE A 189 2.50 6.57 -7.27
C ILE A 189 3.34 7.82 -7.50
N LEU A 190 4.53 7.65 -8.06
CA LEU A 190 5.45 8.73 -8.41
C LEU A 190 5.49 8.91 -9.92
N ASP A 191 5.04 10.08 -10.38
CA ASP A 191 5.14 10.51 -11.77
C ASP A 191 6.42 11.31 -12.03
N GLU A 192 6.79 11.40 -13.31
CA GLU A 192 7.90 12.20 -13.83
C GLU A 192 9.28 11.79 -13.28
N VAL A 193 9.48 10.51 -12.97
CA VAL A 193 10.81 10.00 -12.58
C VAL A 193 11.77 10.17 -13.75
N GLY A 194 12.91 10.82 -13.50
CA GLY A 194 13.96 11.02 -14.52
C GLY A 194 13.80 12.27 -15.39
N VAL A 195 12.76 13.09 -15.19
CA VAL A 195 12.64 14.40 -15.87
C VAL A 195 13.51 15.42 -15.13
N GLN A 196 14.45 16.05 -15.86
CA GLN A 196 15.45 17.07 -15.42
C GLN A 196 15.23 17.66 -14.00
N PHE A 197 15.75 16.96 -12.98
CA PHE A 197 15.94 17.42 -11.60
C PHE A 197 17.32 16.94 -11.12
N GLY A 198 18.04 17.81 -10.41
CA GLY A 198 19.45 18.06 -10.73
C GLY A 198 20.33 18.53 -9.57
N SER A 199 20.02 18.14 -8.33
CA SER A 199 21.07 18.07 -7.30
C SER A 199 21.18 16.67 -6.69
N ASP A 200 22.38 16.29 -6.27
CA ASP A 200 22.62 15.01 -5.58
C ASP A 200 21.71 14.85 -4.36
N THR A 201 21.40 15.97 -3.68
CA THR A 201 20.45 16.01 -2.58
C THR A 201 19.06 15.50 -2.97
N GLU A 202 18.54 15.84 -4.14
CA GLU A 202 17.19 15.45 -4.55
C GLU A 202 17.12 13.96 -4.88
N LYS A 203 18.20 13.42 -5.47
CA LYS A 203 18.37 11.98 -5.69
C LYS A 203 18.46 11.22 -4.36
N LEU A 204 19.19 11.76 -3.39
CA LEU A 204 19.28 11.19 -2.03
C LEU A 204 17.91 11.17 -1.35
N LEU A 205 17.16 12.27 -1.38
CA LEU A 205 15.82 12.30 -0.80
C LEU A 205 14.86 11.28 -1.45
N LEU A 206 14.88 11.17 -2.78
CA LEU A 206 14.10 10.16 -3.48
C LEU A 206 14.55 8.75 -3.07
N PHE A 207 15.85 8.51 -3.00
CA PHE A 207 16.42 7.23 -2.56
C PHE A 207 15.94 6.87 -1.14
N ASP A 208 16.00 7.81 -0.19
CA ASP A 208 15.59 7.59 1.19
C ASP A 208 14.11 7.22 1.29
N ILE A 209 13.24 7.93 0.56
CA ILE A 209 11.80 7.61 0.48
C ILE A 209 11.59 6.19 -0.06
N LEU A 210 12.23 5.84 -1.18
CA LEU A 210 12.06 4.52 -1.80
C LEU A 210 12.64 3.40 -0.92
N ASN A 211 13.76 3.64 -0.26
CA ASN A 211 14.40 2.70 0.65
C ASN A 211 13.52 2.41 1.87
N GLU A 212 13.02 3.43 2.55
CA GLU A 212 12.17 3.26 3.73
C GLU A 212 10.84 2.58 3.37
N ARG A 213 10.29 2.87 2.18
CA ARG A 213 9.10 2.17 1.68
C ARG A 213 9.38 0.69 1.43
N TYR A 214 10.51 0.37 0.78
CA TYR A 214 10.92 -1.00 0.55
C TYR A 214 11.09 -1.78 1.87
N GLU A 215 11.79 -1.22 2.86
CA GLU A 215 12.00 -1.83 4.18
C GLU A 215 10.67 -2.12 4.91
N LYS A 216 9.66 -1.27 4.69
CA LYS A 216 8.31 -1.42 5.26
C LYS A 216 7.33 -2.19 4.38
N ARG A 217 7.80 -2.80 3.28
CA ARG A 217 6.98 -3.50 2.27
C ARG A 217 5.81 -2.65 1.75
N ARG A 218 6.09 -1.36 1.53
CA ARG A 218 5.13 -0.40 1.00
C ARG A 218 5.32 -0.28 -0.52
N PRO A 219 4.43 -0.88 -1.34
CA PRO A 219 4.59 -0.89 -2.78
C PRO A 219 4.61 0.53 -3.36
N THR A 220 5.36 0.69 -4.45
CA THR A 220 5.48 1.96 -5.18
C THR A 220 5.30 1.71 -6.68
N ILE A 221 4.51 2.55 -7.35
CA ILE A 221 4.44 2.61 -8.81
C ILE A 221 5.26 3.81 -9.27
N LEU A 222 6.33 3.56 -9.99
CA LEU A 222 7.15 4.61 -10.61
C LEU A 222 6.73 4.78 -12.06
N MET A 223 6.61 6.02 -12.52
CA MET A 223 6.38 6.33 -13.93
C MET A 223 7.50 7.20 -14.48
N SER A 224 8.07 6.77 -15.60
CA SER A 224 9.15 7.49 -16.28
C SER A 224 8.88 7.62 -17.77
N ASN A 225 9.42 8.69 -18.34
CA ASN A 225 9.53 8.88 -19.79
C ASN A 225 10.94 8.57 -20.33
N LEU A 226 11.87 8.15 -19.47
CA LEU A 226 13.21 7.70 -19.88
C LEU A 226 13.13 6.31 -20.52
N THR A 227 14.17 5.93 -21.26
CA THR A 227 14.36 4.56 -21.76
C THR A 227 14.75 3.62 -20.61
N LEU A 228 14.57 2.31 -20.84
CA LEU A 228 14.96 1.30 -19.85
C LEU A 228 16.50 1.27 -19.68
N ASP A 229 17.20 1.25 -20.81
CA ASP A 229 18.66 1.22 -20.91
C ASP A 229 19.22 2.58 -21.30
N ASP A 230 20.55 2.72 -21.23
CA ASP A 230 21.28 3.95 -21.53
C ASP A 230 21.41 4.22 -23.05
N THR A 231 20.31 4.05 -23.78
CA THR A 231 20.27 4.24 -25.24
C THR A 231 18.87 4.69 -25.66
N ASP A 232 18.78 5.77 -26.45
CA ASP A 232 17.53 6.25 -27.03
C ASP A 232 17.10 5.41 -28.25
N GLU A 233 15.88 5.64 -28.74
CA GLU A 233 15.35 4.97 -29.95
C GLU A 233 16.22 5.22 -31.21
N GLY A 234 17.04 6.28 -31.21
CA GLY A 234 17.97 6.63 -32.28
C GLY A 234 19.38 6.08 -32.09
N GLY A 235 19.61 5.22 -31.11
CA GLY A 235 20.93 4.63 -30.83
C GLY A 235 21.92 5.56 -30.13
N ARG A 236 21.49 6.73 -29.65
CA ARG A 236 22.34 7.66 -28.89
C ARG A 236 22.40 7.23 -27.43
N VAL A 237 23.58 7.32 -26.85
CA VAL A 237 23.78 7.08 -25.41
C VAL A 237 23.15 8.24 -24.63
N VAL A 238 22.04 7.95 -23.97
CA VAL A 238 21.37 8.86 -23.05
C VAL A 238 21.11 8.11 -21.74
N PRO A 239 21.17 8.75 -20.56
CA PRO A 239 20.89 8.06 -19.30
C PRO A 239 19.46 7.51 -19.29
N GLY A 240 19.33 6.19 -19.15
CA GLY A 240 18.08 5.49 -18.94
C GLY A 240 17.65 5.53 -17.46
N ILE A 241 16.50 4.93 -17.19
CA ILE A 241 15.94 4.87 -15.84
C ILE A 241 16.84 4.12 -14.84
N LYS A 242 17.56 3.08 -15.31
CA LYS A 242 18.50 2.32 -14.47
C LYS A 242 19.65 3.21 -13.98
N SER A 243 20.26 3.98 -14.88
CA SER A 243 21.34 4.91 -14.54
C SER A 243 20.85 6.05 -13.62
N TYR A 244 19.62 6.52 -13.84
CA TYR A 244 19.02 7.55 -13.00
C TYR A 244 18.74 7.10 -11.55
N LEU A 245 18.09 5.94 -11.38
CA LEU A 245 17.74 5.41 -10.06
C LEU A 245 18.93 4.77 -9.33
N GLY A 246 19.97 4.39 -10.07
CA GLY A 246 21.07 3.58 -9.59
C GLY A 246 20.70 2.10 -9.47
N GLU A 247 21.72 1.24 -9.54
CA GLU A 247 21.53 -0.23 -9.57
C GLU A 247 20.76 -0.74 -8.35
N ARG A 248 21.05 -0.21 -7.16
CA ARG A 248 20.45 -0.70 -5.91
C ARG A 248 18.94 -0.48 -5.85
N VAL A 249 18.46 0.67 -6.30
CA VAL A 249 17.01 0.96 -6.32
C VAL A 249 16.34 0.14 -7.42
N PHE A 250 17.00 0.06 -8.58
CA PHE A 250 16.48 -0.69 -9.71
C PHE A 250 16.34 -2.20 -9.41
N ASP A 251 17.31 -2.80 -8.72
CA ASP A 251 17.25 -4.20 -8.33
C ASP A 251 16.13 -4.47 -7.32
N ARG A 252 15.98 -3.61 -6.30
CA ARG A 252 14.86 -3.69 -5.34
C ARG A 252 13.49 -3.54 -6.00
N LEU A 253 13.39 -2.79 -7.10
CA LEU A 253 12.17 -2.69 -7.89
C LEU A 253 11.88 -3.97 -8.69
N ARG A 254 12.86 -4.86 -8.90
CA ARG A 254 12.70 -6.16 -9.56
C ARG A 254 12.55 -7.32 -8.58
N GLU A 255 13.02 -7.14 -7.35
CA GLU A 255 12.76 -8.07 -6.25
C GLU A 255 11.26 -8.26 -6.01
N ASP A 256 10.90 -9.39 -5.40
CA ASP A 256 9.50 -9.78 -5.15
C ASP A 256 8.60 -9.79 -6.40
N SER A 257 9.20 -10.07 -7.57
CA SER A 257 8.54 -10.07 -8.89
C SER A 257 8.01 -8.70 -9.31
N GLY A 258 8.73 -7.63 -8.99
CA GLY A 258 8.36 -6.30 -9.48
C GLY A 258 8.36 -6.23 -11.01
N GLU A 259 7.27 -5.69 -11.56
CA GLU A 259 6.96 -5.77 -12.99
C GLU A 259 7.23 -4.45 -13.71
N PHE A 260 7.88 -4.56 -14.86
CA PHE A 260 8.16 -3.44 -15.74
C PHE A 260 7.17 -3.45 -16.89
N VAL A 261 6.33 -2.43 -16.95
CA VAL A 261 5.34 -2.28 -18.02
C VAL A 261 5.85 -1.22 -18.98
N VAL A 262 6.16 -1.66 -20.20
CA VAL A 262 6.65 -0.81 -21.28
C VAL A 262 5.48 -0.35 -22.14
N PHE A 263 5.44 0.95 -22.39
CA PHE A 263 4.43 1.67 -23.15
C PHE A 263 5.06 2.18 -24.45
N ASP A 264 5.20 1.28 -25.42
CA ASP A 264 5.93 1.41 -26.69
C ASP A 264 5.03 1.77 -27.90
N TRP A 265 3.88 2.40 -27.66
CA TRP A 265 2.91 2.77 -28.70
C TRP A 265 2.77 4.28 -28.90
N PRO A 266 2.16 4.74 -30.02
CA PRO A 266 1.96 6.15 -30.30
C PRO A 266 1.13 6.88 -29.24
N SER A 267 1.38 8.19 -29.11
CA SER A 267 0.69 9.06 -28.16
C SER A 267 -0.78 9.26 -28.53
N HIS A 268 -1.70 8.98 -27.60
CA HIS A 268 -3.14 9.24 -27.74
C HIS A 268 -3.51 10.73 -27.66
N ARG A 269 -2.58 11.60 -27.21
CA ARG A 269 -2.84 13.05 -27.10
C ARG A 269 -2.94 13.76 -28.46
N LYS A 270 -2.54 13.11 -29.56
CA LYS A 270 -2.60 13.68 -30.92
C LYS A 270 -3.94 13.44 -31.65
N GLY A 271 -4.94 12.85 -31.00
CA GLY A 271 -6.27 12.59 -31.57
C GLY A 271 -7.39 13.48 -31.00
N GLY A 272 -7.07 14.67 -30.50
CA GLY A 272 -8.09 15.65 -30.09
C GLY A 272 -8.67 16.33 -31.33
N ASP A 273 -9.69 15.71 -31.92
CA ASP A 273 -10.69 16.47 -32.66
C ASP A 273 -11.26 17.54 -31.72
N HIS A 274 -11.08 18.79 -32.13
CA HIS A 274 -11.86 19.90 -31.60
C HIS A 274 -13.27 19.81 -32.17
N ALA A 275 -14.24 19.41 -31.34
CA ALA A 275 -15.64 19.85 -31.41
C ALA A 275 -16.32 19.57 -30.07
#